data_AF-A0A1I7ZHW4-F1
#
_entry.id   AF-A0A1I7ZHW4-F1
#
_cell.length_a   1.000
_cell.length_b   1.000
_cell.length_c   1.000
_cell.angle_alpha   90.00
_cell.angle_beta   90.00
_cell.angle_gamma   90.00
#
_symmetry.space_group_name_H-M   'P 1'
#
loop_
_entity.id
_entity.type
_entity.pdbx_description
1 polymer ?
#
loop_
_entity_poly.entity_id
_entity_poly.type
_entity_poly.pdbx_seq_one_letter_code
_entity_poly.pdbx_strand_id
1 'polypeptide(L)'
;MEKCEIAKLYCVLLDGSCTCNEGTKHYFPKGTDPTIFNATTRQLALNLKCPGATACICVSLEECYRPSEETRMDLVSFCEKESCAIYMVFYEETRTEMMVPVEGSNGTAFSYASQLDELTYRFKNLPGPYKKITAVGCGECPKVTC
;
A
#
# COMPACT_ATOMS: atom_id res chain seq x y z
N MET A 1 -16.69 -4.13 -17.12
CA MET A 1 -15.69 -3.93 -16.05
C MET A 1 -15.56 -2.43 -15.80
N GLU A 2 -16.09 -1.93 -14.70
CA GLU A 2 -15.86 -0.55 -14.26
C GLU A 2 -14.41 -0.42 -13.78
N LYS A 3 -13.68 0.58 -14.31
CA LYS A 3 -12.28 0.84 -13.96
C LYS A 3 -12.23 2.04 -13.02
N CYS A 4 -11.49 1.91 -11.92
CA CYS A 4 -11.33 2.99 -10.95
C CYS A 4 -9.99 3.70 -11.19
N GLU A 5 -10.00 5.04 -11.10
CA GLU A 5 -8.82 5.89 -11.28
C GLU A 5 -8.26 6.28 -9.91
N ILE A 6 -6.97 6.04 -9.68
CA ILE A 6 -6.23 6.75 -8.63
C ILE A 6 -5.44 7.86 -9.30
N ALA A 7 -5.61 9.07 -8.79
CA ALA A 7 -4.71 10.17 -9.07
C ALA A 7 -3.34 9.88 -8.41
N LYS A 8 -2.35 9.64 -9.27
CA LYS A 8 -0.89 9.68 -9.03
C LYS A 8 -0.28 8.59 -8.15
N LEU A 9 0.24 7.55 -8.82
CA LEU A 9 1.61 7.11 -8.52
C LEU A 9 2.59 8.21 -9.03
N TYR A 10 3.76 8.32 -8.39
CA TYR A 10 5.07 8.79 -8.88
C TYR A 10 5.64 10.16 -8.40
N CYS A 11 6.99 10.16 -8.34
CA CYS A 11 7.93 11.23 -8.69
C CYS A 11 8.60 12.07 -7.58
N VAL A 12 9.91 12.27 -7.80
CA VAL A 12 10.86 13.21 -7.15
C VAL A 12 10.68 14.60 -7.82
N LEU A 13 10.72 15.71 -7.07
CA LEU A 13 10.72 17.05 -7.67
C LEU A 13 12.12 17.64 -7.84
N LEU A 14 12.28 18.31 -8.99
CA LEU A 14 13.10 19.50 -9.16
C LEU A 14 12.24 20.55 -9.91
N ASP A 15 12.15 21.77 -9.35
CA ASP A 15 11.73 23.02 -9.97
C ASP A 15 10.40 23.08 -10.75
N GLY A 16 9.28 22.96 -10.03
CA GLY A 16 8.03 23.66 -10.38
C GLY A 16 7.22 23.13 -11.58
N SER A 17 7.54 21.97 -12.15
CA SER A 17 6.63 21.25 -13.06
C SER A 17 6.80 19.73 -12.94
N CYS A 18 5.70 19.00 -12.68
CA CYS A 18 5.75 17.53 -12.54
C CYS A 18 5.63 16.85 -13.90
N THR A 19 6.75 16.44 -14.50
CA THR A 19 6.76 15.43 -15.57
C THR A 19 7.07 14.07 -14.96
N CYS A 20 6.06 13.21 -14.88
CA CYS A 20 6.32 11.77 -14.78
C CYS A 20 6.99 11.38 -16.10
N ASN A 21 8.23 10.88 -16.07
CA ASN A 21 8.93 10.53 -17.32
C ASN A 21 8.15 9.55 -18.20
N GLU A 22 7.16 8.84 -17.64
CA GLU A 22 6.08 8.20 -18.39
C GLU A 22 4.81 8.22 -17.54
N GLY A 23 4.02 9.30 -17.54
CA GLY A 23 2.78 9.50 -16.75
C GLY A 23 1.72 8.40 -16.90
N THR A 24 2.01 7.21 -16.37
CA THR A 24 1.26 5.99 -16.59
C THR A 24 0.22 5.86 -15.50
N LYS A 25 -1.03 6.12 -15.86
CA LYS A 25 -2.18 5.85 -15.01
C LYS A 25 -2.43 4.35 -15.00
N HIS A 26 -2.43 3.76 -13.81
CA HIS A 26 -2.81 2.36 -13.63
C HIS A 26 -4.26 2.28 -13.18
N TYR A 27 -5.05 1.51 -13.92
CA TYR A 27 -6.42 1.19 -13.56
C TYR A 27 -6.44 -0.17 -12.89
N PHE A 28 -7.10 -0.26 -11.74
CA PHE A 28 -7.28 -1.50 -11.01
C PHE A 28 -8.74 -1.94 -11.07
N PRO A 29 -9.01 -3.25 -10.95
CA PRO A 29 -10.37 -3.74 -10.83
C PRO A 29 -11.03 -3.17 -9.57
N LYS A 30 -12.29 -2.78 -9.70
CA LYS A 30 -13.14 -2.39 -8.57
C LYS A 30 -13.31 -3.60 -7.64
N GLY A 31 -12.78 -3.50 -6.42
CA GLY A 31 -13.04 -4.46 -5.35
C GLY A 31 -14.17 -3.94 -4.47
N THR A 32 -15.24 -4.69 -4.28
CA THR A 32 -16.32 -4.35 -3.31
C THR A 32 -16.49 -5.41 -2.23
N ASP A 33 -15.77 -6.52 -2.35
CA ASP A 33 -15.76 -7.57 -1.32
C ASP A 33 -14.92 -7.10 -0.14
N PRO A 34 -15.51 -6.88 1.05
CA PRO A 34 -14.76 -6.46 2.23
C PRO A 34 -13.85 -7.58 2.78
N THR A 35 -14.00 -8.82 2.29
CA THR A 35 -13.24 -10.01 2.69
C THR A 35 -12.21 -10.45 1.64
N ILE A 36 -11.79 -9.52 0.75
CA ILE A 36 -10.89 -9.76 -0.40
C ILE A 36 -9.55 -10.44 -0.06
N PHE A 37 -9.19 -10.51 1.23
CA PHE A 37 -8.00 -11.21 1.72
C PHE A 37 -8.14 -12.73 1.78
N ASN A 38 -9.35 -13.27 1.59
CA ASN A 38 -9.56 -14.71 1.49
C ASN A 38 -8.92 -15.25 0.19
N ALA A 39 -8.17 -16.35 0.31
CA ALA A 39 -7.30 -16.88 -0.75
C ALA A 39 -7.99 -17.15 -2.10
N THR A 40 -9.31 -17.33 -2.10
CA THR A 40 -10.13 -17.60 -3.29
C THR A 40 -10.60 -16.34 -4.05
N THR A 41 -10.57 -15.15 -3.46
CA THR A 41 -11.09 -13.91 -4.07
C THR A 41 -10.07 -12.78 -4.18
N ARG A 42 -8.80 -13.08 -3.88
CA ARG A 42 -7.69 -12.13 -3.88
C ARG A 42 -7.49 -11.46 -5.24
N GLN A 43 -7.99 -10.23 -5.39
CA GLN A 43 -7.66 -9.34 -6.51
C GLN A 43 -6.66 -8.30 -6.04
N LEU A 44 -5.43 -8.43 -6.52
CA LEU A 44 -4.39 -7.42 -6.30
C LEU A 44 -4.67 -6.22 -7.19
N ALA A 45 -4.59 -5.02 -6.62
CA ALA A 45 -4.51 -3.79 -7.37
C ALA A 45 -3.15 -3.66 -8.08
N LEU A 46 -2.08 -4.05 -7.38
CA LEU A 46 -0.71 -4.04 -7.89
C LEU A 46 0.11 -5.15 -7.24
N ASN A 47 0.98 -5.79 -8.03
CA ASN A 47 2.02 -6.69 -7.53
C ASN A 47 3.35 -5.93 -7.55
N LEU A 48 3.74 -5.37 -6.40
CA LEU A 48 4.98 -4.62 -6.26
C LEU A 48 6.14 -5.60 -6.03
N LYS A 49 7.12 -5.60 -6.94
CA LYS A 49 8.38 -6.36 -6.78
C LYS A 49 9.55 -5.38 -6.86
N CYS A 50 10.42 -5.43 -5.86
CA CYS A 50 11.62 -4.59 -5.77
C CYS A 50 12.88 -5.49 -5.78
N PRO A 51 13.32 -5.99 -6.95
CA PRO A 51 14.50 -6.85 -7.02
C PRO A 51 15.74 -6.07 -6.57
N GLY A 52 16.43 -6.58 -5.55
CA GLY A 52 17.66 -5.97 -5.02
C GLY A 52 17.46 -4.68 -4.23
N ALA A 53 16.21 -4.32 -3.89
CA ALA A 53 15.89 -3.11 -3.14
C ALA A 53 14.70 -3.33 -2.20
N THR A 54 14.62 -2.56 -1.12
CA THR A 54 13.47 -2.62 -0.21
C THR A 54 12.29 -1.81 -0.78
N ALA A 55 11.08 -2.35 -0.70
CA ALA A 55 9.88 -1.59 -1.03
C ALA A 55 9.62 -0.47 -0.01
N CYS A 56 9.20 0.69 -0.49
CA CYS A 56 8.70 1.79 0.34
C CYS A 56 7.27 2.15 -0.03
N ILE A 57 6.43 2.34 0.98
CA ILE A 57 4.99 2.52 0.83
C ILE A 57 4.57 3.74 1.64
N CYS A 58 3.95 4.72 0.98
CA CYS A 58 3.52 5.96 1.60
C CYS A 58 1.99 6.05 1.64
N VAL A 59 1.47 6.50 2.78
CA VAL A 59 0.05 6.78 2.98
C VAL A 59 -0.24 8.28 2.84
N SER A 60 0.78 9.10 3.06
CA SER A 60 0.78 10.54 2.81
C SER A 60 2.21 10.98 2.45
N LEU A 61 2.42 12.29 2.25
CA LEU A 61 3.75 12.84 1.94
C LEU A 61 4.71 12.77 3.13
N GLU A 62 4.16 12.72 4.34
CA GLU A 62 4.89 12.74 5.60
C GLU A 62 4.90 11.38 6.30
N GLU A 63 4.17 10.39 5.75
CA GLU A 63 3.98 9.09 6.37
C GLU A 63 4.28 7.98 5.36
N CYS A 64 5.51 7.47 5.45
CA CYS A 64 6.03 6.37 4.65
C CYS A 64 6.58 5.24 5.52
N TYR A 65 6.53 4.03 4.98
CA TYR A 65 6.86 2.77 5.64
C TYR A 65 7.73 1.87 4.78
N ARG A 66 8.55 1.08 5.45
CA ARG A 66 9.36 -0.01 4.87
C ARG A 66 9.08 -1.29 5.68
N PRO A 67 9.11 -2.47 5.08
CA PRO A 67 9.13 -3.69 5.88
C PRO A 67 10.47 -3.76 6.64
N SER A 68 10.44 -4.25 7.88
CA SER A 68 11.65 -4.42 8.71
C SER A 68 12.57 -5.50 8.16
N GLU A 69 12.01 -6.48 7.46
CA GLU A 69 12.70 -7.59 6.80
C GLU A 69 12.06 -7.85 5.42
N GLU A 70 12.46 -8.91 4.72
CA GLU A 70 11.79 -9.30 3.48
C GLU A 70 10.40 -9.85 3.80
N THR A 71 9.38 -9.04 3.55
CA THR A 71 7.99 -9.38 3.87
C THR A 71 7.14 -9.37 2.61
N ARG A 72 6.27 -10.37 2.47
CA ARG A 72 5.29 -10.40 1.39
C ARG A 72 4.23 -9.32 1.62
N MET A 73 4.09 -8.42 0.65
CA MET A 73 3.11 -7.36 0.67
C MET A 73 2.17 -7.43 -0.52
N ASP A 74 0.93 -7.09 -0.25
CA ASP A 74 -0.17 -6.97 -1.17
C ASP A 74 -0.75 -5.58 -1.15
N LEU A 75 -1.08 -5.11 -2.34
CA LEU A 75 -1.83 -3.90 -2.54
C LEU A 75 -3.18 -4.32 -3.11
N VAL A 76 -4.25 -4.16 -2.35
CA VAL A 76 -5.60 -4.53 -2.76
C VAL A 76 -6.43 -3.29 -2.99
N SER A 77 -7.33 -3.33 -3.97
CA SER A 77 -8.30 -2.25 -4.19
C SER A 77 -9.59 -2.55 -3.43
N PHE A 78 -10.14 -1.51 -2.80
CA PHE A 78 -11.49 -1.58 -2.26
C PHE A 78 -12.23 -0.26 -2.44
N CYS A 79 -13.47 -0.38 -2.85
CA CYS A 79 -14.36 0.71 -3.18
C CYS A 79 -15.54 0.72 -2.23
N GLU A 80 -15.69 1.82 -1.51
CA GLU A 80 -16.84 2.11 -0.69
C GLU A 80 -17.65 3.21 -1.36
N LYS A 81 -18.88 2.89 -1.77
CA LYS A 81 -19.74 3.80 -2.55
C LYS A 81 -19.05 4.21 -3.85
N GLU A 82 -18.79 5.51 -4.03
CA GLU A 82 -18.16 6.11 -5.22
C GLU A 82 -16.65 6.34 -5.05
N SER A 83 -16.08 6.02 -3.88
CA SER A 83 -14.67 6.23 -3.59
C SER A 83 -13.93 4.90 -3.53
N CYS A 84 -12.74 4.85 -4.14
CA CYS A 84 -11.88 3.69 -4.16
C CYS A 84 -10.51 4.04 -3.60
N ALA A 85 -9.94 3.13 -2.84
CA ALA A 85 -8.57 3.25 -2.35
C ALA A 85 -7.83 1.93 -2.53
N ILE A 86 -6.51 2.03 -2.59
CA ILE A 86 -5.63 0.88 -2.45
C ILE A 86 -5.25 0.78 -0.97
N TYR A 87 -5.37 -0.42 -0.42
CA TYR A 87 -4.98 -0.75 0.93
C TYR A 87 -3.79 -1.69 0.89
N MET A 88 -2.82 -1.45 1.77
CA MET A 88 -1.73 -2.37 1.96
C MET A 88 -2.12 -3.45 2.97
N VAL A 89 -1.81 -4.69 2.59
CA VAL A 89 -1.78 -5.84 3.49
C VAL A 89 -0.42 -6.49 3.39
N PHE A 90 0.14 -6.86 4.52
CA PHE A 90 1.37 -7.62 4.56
C PHE A 90 1.17 -8.90 5.34
N TYR A 91 1.99 -9.90 5.02
CA TYR A 91 1.90 -11.24 5.58
C TYR A 91 3.21 -11.54 6.31
N GLU A 92 3.09 -12.08 7.50
CA GLU A 92 4.24 -12.44 8.31
C GLU A 92 4.69 -13.88 8.04
N GLU A 93 5.98 -14.06 7.80
CA GLU A 93 6.61 -15.38 7.76
C GLU A 93 7.20 -15.76 9.14
N THR A 94 7.68 -14.78 9.93
CA THR A 94 8.58 -15.05 11.09
C THR A 94 8.15 -14.51 12.47
N ARG A 95 6.93 -13.98 12.64
CA ARG A 95 6.41 -13.41 13.93
C ARG A 95 7.04 -12.09 14.42
N THR A 96 8.04 -11.57 13.71
CA THR A 96 8.75 -10.32 14.05
C THR A 96 8.64 -9.26 12.96
N GLU A 97 7.90 -9.54 11.90
CA GLU A 97 7.82 -8.67 10.73
C GLU A 97 6.89 -7.49 11.00
N MET A 98 7.43 -6.29 10.79
CA MET A 98 6.73 -5.04 10.99
C MET A 98 6.89 -4.13 9.79
N MET A 99 5.91 -3.26 9.60
CA MET A 99 6.06 -2.08 8.78
C MET A 99 6.59 -0.96 9.67
N VAL A 100 7.82 -0.52 9.42
CA VAL A 100 8.50 0.51 10.20
C VAL A 100 8.47 1.84 9.46
N PRO A 101 8.25 2.96 10.16
CA PRO A 101 8.32 4.28 9.54
C PRO A 101 9.74 4.53 9.02
N VAL A 102 9.81 5.14 7.85
CA VAL A 102 11.05 5.62 7.26
C VAL A 102 11.62 6.72 8.16
N GLU A 103 12.94 6.84 8.28
CA GLU A 103 13.55 7.97 8.99
C GLU A 103 12.97 9.33 8.53
N GLY A 104 12.51 10.14 9.49
CA GLY A 104 11.84 11.43 9.23
C GLY A 104 10.34 11.34 8.91
N SER A 105 9.75 10.15 8.89
CA SER A 105 8.30 9.93 8.72
C SER A 105 7.55 10.07 10.05
N ASN A 106 6.34 10.63 10.00
CA ASN A 106 5.45 10.81 11.16
C ASN A 106 4.67 9.53 11.55
N GLY A 107 4.92 8.41 10.87
CA GLY A 107 4.19 7.16 11.08
C GLY A 107 4.62 6.40 12.33
N THR A 108 3.70 5.60 12.88
CA THR A 108 4.00 4.60 13.92
C THR A 108 4.18 3.23 13.29
N ALA A 109 5.16 2.46 13.77
CA ALA A 109 5.36 1.08 13.34
C ALA A 109 4.12 0.22 13.66
N PHE A 110 3.85 -0.78 12.84
CA PHE A 110 2.74 -1.71 13.04
C PHE A 110 3.09 -3.12 12.56
N SER A 111 2.50 -4.11 13.23
CA SER A 111 2.80 -5.53 13.02
C SER A 111 1.70 -6.23 12.25
N TYR A 112 2.00 -7.44 11.78
CA TYR A 112 1.02 -8.29 11.10
C TYR A 112 -0.25 -8.50 11.94
N ALA A 113 -0.08 -8.70 13.25
CA ALA A 113 -1.16 -8.90 14.21
C ALA A 113 -2.16 -7.73 14.24
N SER A 114 -1.76 -6.49 13.93
CA SER A 114 -2.70 -5.35 13.93
C SER A 114 -3.79 -5.48 12.87
N GLN A 115 -3.52 -6.27 11.82
CA GLN A 115 -4.44 -6.53 10.69
C GLN A 115 -5.43 -7.66 10.99
N LEU A 116 -5.19 -8.44 12.04
CA LEU A 116 -6.00 -9.59 12.40
C LEU A 116 -7.06 -9.24 13.44
N ASP A 117 -8.19 -9.93 13.35
CA ASP A 117 -9.18 -10.03 14.41
C ASP A 117 -8.66 -10.98 15.50
N GLU A 118 -8.69 -10.53 16.76
CA GLU A 118 -8.04 -11.22 17.89
C GLU A 118 -8.69 -12.57 18.22
N LEU A 119 -9.98 -12.74 17.90
CA LEU A 119 -10.74 -13.94 18.22
C LEU A 119 -10.61 -15.00 17.12
N THR A 120 -10.68 -14.56 15.88
CA THR A 120 -10.71 -15.46 14.71
C THR A 120 -9.35 -15.67 14.07
N TYR A 121 -8.36 -14.83 14.40
CA TYR A 121 -7.05 -14.78 13.74
C TYR A 121 -7.15 -14.61 12.21
N ARG A 122 -8.27 -14.05 11.73
CA ARG A 122 -8.49 -13.73 10.32
C ARG A 122 -8.23 -12.25 10.09
N PHE A 123 -7.87 -11.89 8.86
CA PHE A 123 -7.80 -10.50 8.45
C PHE A 123 -9.13 -9.79 8.72
N LYS A 124 -9.05 -8.59 9.28
CA LYS A 124 -10.20 -7.69 9.45
C LYS A 124 -10.77 -7.30 8.08
N ASN A 125 -12.06 -6.97 8.05
CA ASN A 125 -12.73 -6.55 6.82
C ASN A 125 -12.25 -5.16 6.36
N LEU A 126 -12.35 -4.87 5.06
CA LEU A 126 -12.23 -3.51 4.53
C LEU A 126 -13.56 -2.74 4.63
N PRO A 127 -13.54 -1.42 4.91
CA PRO A 127 -12.37 -0.67 5.37
C PRO A 127 -12.05 -1.04 6.82
N GLY A 128 -10.77 -1.29 7.12
CA GLY A 128 -10.30 -1.74 8.42
C GLY A 128 -9.10 -0.94 8.90
N PRO A 129 -8.26 -1.45 9.82
CA PRO A 129 -7.06 -0.76 10.30
C PRO A 129 -5.92 -0.73 9.27
N TYR A 130 -6.24 -0.95 8.00
CA TYR A 130 -5.29 -1.02 6.91
C TYR A 130 -4.88 0.38 6.47
N LYS A 131 -3.61 0.51 6.10
CA LYS A 131 -3.07 1.75 5.56
C LYS A 131 -3.57 1.96 4.13
N LYS A 132 -4.17 3.12 3.87
CA LYS A 132 -4.54 3.57 2.52
C LYS A 132 -3.30 4.11 1.84
N ILE A 133 -2.93 3.53 0.71
CA ILE A 133 -1.68 3.84 0.02
C ILE A 133 -1.91 4.92 -1.01
N THR A 134 -1.02 5.91 -1.00
CA THR A 134 -1.00 7.01 -1.98
C THR A 134 0.20 6.90 -2.92
N ALA A 135 1.33 6.35 -2.46
CA ALA A 135 2.49 6.13 -3.30
C ALA A 135 3.29 4.89 -2.89
N VAL A 136 4.00 4.30 -3.86
CA VAL A 136 4.94 3.20 -3.63
C VAL A 136 6.22 3.43 -4.43
N GLY A 137 7.34 2.91 -3.93
CA GLY A 137 8.66 2.97 -4.56
C GLY A 137 9.53 1.78 -4.19
N CYS A 138 10.64 1.61 -4.89
CA CYS A 138 11.68 0.64 -4.57
C CYS A 138 12.99 1.39 -4.26
N GLY A 139 13.66 1.03 -3.17
CA GLY A 139 14.89 1.67 -2.71
C GLY A 139 14.63 2.95 -1.92
N GLU A 140 14.08 3.97 -2.60
CA GLU A 140 13.76 5.25 -1.98
C GLU A 140 12.25 5.47 -1.85
N CYS A 141 11.87 6.16 -0.79
CA CYS A 141 10.49 6.55 -0.54
C CYS A 141 10.12 7.75 -1.41
N PRO A 142 8.96 7.72 -2.08
CA PRO A 142 8.46 8.88 -2.81
C PRO A 142 8.33 10.10 -1.87
N LYS A 143 9.29 11.02 -1.92
CA LYS A 143 9.17 12.33 -1.28
C LYS A 143 8.31 13.18 -2.19
N VAL A 144 7.04 13.34 -1.83
CA VAL A 144 6.21 14.32 -2.54
C VAL A 144 6.60 15.69 -2.01
N THR A 145 7.47 16.33 -2.76
CA THR A 145 7.66 17.77 -2.68
C THR A 145 6.55 18.39 -3.55
N CYS A 146 6.04 19.56 -3.21
CA CYS A 146 5.05 20.27 -4.01
C CYS A 146 5.71 21.48 -4.66
#